data_AF-A0A9Q9VPZ2-F1
#
_entry.id   AF-A0A9Q9VPZ2-F1
#
_cell.length_a   1.000
_cell.length_b   1.000
_cell.length_c   1.000
_cell.angle_alpha   90.00
_cell.angle_beta   90.00
_cell.angle_gamma   90.00
#
_symmetry.space_group_name_H-M   'P 1'
#
loop_
_entity.id
_entity.type
_entity.pdbx_description
1 polymer ?
#
loop_
_entity_poly.entity_id
_entity_poly.type
_entity_poly.pdbx_seq_one_letter_code
_entity_poly.pdbx_strand_id
1 'polypeptide(L)'
;MDTAPSSMVHVGVSGMATTVTLEQCGHNQGYMRPDNCSFCPKSCCCLEGGPDCIHSVIDMDAVCKRVNSSGLGVSVSVSKDAGRYLCDYTYYTSLFLGEGRSAFVHVPPLGKPYSAEQLAQALRAVILEMLELMEHNKGKNHCLHDQ
;
A
#
# COMPACT_ATOMS: atom_id res chain seq x y z
N MET A 1 11.09 -17.85 18.17
CA MET A 1 10.00 -17.57 17.23
C MET A 1 10.43 -16.37 16.42
N ASP A 2 10.45 -16.48 15.10
CA ASP A 2 10.77 -15.36 14.22
C ASP A 2 9.65 -14.30 14.38
N THR A 3 9.98 -13.11 14.89
CA THR A 3 9.01 -12.05 15.20
C THR A 3 8.86 -11.06 14.05
N ALA A 4 9.47 -11.33 12.89
CA ALA A 4 9.36 -10.48 11.73
C ALA A 4 7.93 -10.51 11.15
N PRO A 5 7.34 -9.35 10.82
CA PRO A 5 6.01 -9.30 10.24
C PRO A 5 5.99 -9.98 8.86
N SER A 6 4.90 -10.69 8.56
CA SER A 6 4.71 -11.33 7.24
C SER A 6 4.46 -10.33 6.12
N SER A 7 4.00 -9.12 6.43
CA SER A 7 3.86 -7.97 5.54
C SER A 7 3.71 -6.68 6.35
N MET A 8 3.99 -5.53 5.72
CA MET A 8 3.80 -4.21 6.30
C MET A 8 2.71 -3.42 5.56
N VAL A 9 1.75 -2.86 6.30
CA VAL A 9 0.72 -1.97 5.76
C VAL A 9 0.96 -0.56 6.27
N HIS A 10 1.24 0.35 5.35
CA HIS A 10 1.37 1.78 5.63
C HIS A 10 0.06 2.49 5.32
N VAL A 11 -0.24 3.53 6.10
CA VAL A 11 -1.44 4.36 5.89
C VAL A 11 -1.02 5.82 5.87
N GLY A 12 -1.44 6.53 4.82
CA GLY A 12 -1.18 7.96 4.65
C GLY A 12 -2.44 8.73 4.31
N VAL A 13 -2.49 10.00 4.69
CA VAL A 13 -3.60 10.88 4.31
C VAL A 13 -3.28 11.56 2.99
N SER A 14 -4.20 11.50 2.03
CA SER A 14 -4.14 12.29 0.80
C SER A 14 -5.23 13.36 0.82
N GLY A 15 -4.83 14.63 0.77
CA GLY A 15 -5.77 15.75 0.72
C GLY A 15 -6.65 15.80 -0.54
N MET A 16 -6.28 15.03 -1.58
CA MET A 16 -7.02 14.92 -2.85
C MET A 16 -7.88 13.65 -2.93
N ALA A 17 -7.66 12.68 -2.03
CA ALA A 17 -8.40 11.42 -2.08
C ALA A 17 -9.86 11.63 -1.69
N THR A 18 -10.76 11.04 -2.46
CA THR A 18 -12.20 10.95 -2.17
C THR A 18 -12.62 9.52 -1.83
N THR A 19 -11.73 8.55 -2.00
CA THR A 19 -11.90 7.12 -1.73
C THR A 19 -10.74 6.62 -0.87
N VAL A 20 -10.89 5.46 -0.24
CA VAL A 20 -9.73 4.71 0.27
C VAL A 20 -8.97 4.14 -0.94
N THR A 21 -7.70 4.50 -1.11
CA THR A 21 -6.91 4.16 -2.30
C THR A 21 -5.81 3.17 -1.93
N LEU A 22 -5.79 2.01 -2.58
CA LEU A 22 -4.79 0.97 -2.43
C LEU A 22 -3.69 1.18 -3.47
N GLU A 23 -2.46 1.43 -3.04
CA GLU A 23 -1.33 1.60 -3.95
C GLU A 23 -0.75 0.24 -4.33
N GLN A 24 -0.65 -0.02 -5.63
CA GLN A 24 -0.13 -1.28 -6.17
C GLN A 24 1.40 -1.28 -6.26
N CYS A 25 2.03 -0.12 -6.40
CA CYS A 25 3.47 0.00 -6.57
C CYS A 25 4.04 1.32 -6.04
N GLY A 26 5.30 1.27 -5.60
CA GLY A 26 6.07 2.45 -5.20
C GLY A 26 7.13 2.82 -6.25
N HIS A 27 7.59 4.07 -6.26
CA HIS A 27 8.56 4.57 -7.24
C HIS A 27 9.88 4.98 -6.60
N ASN A 28 10.97 4.75 -7.32
CA ASN A 28 12.29 5.11 -6.84
C ASN A 28 12.68 6.54 -7.17
N GLN A 29 12.03 7.21 -8.13
CA GLN A 29 12.50 8.47 -8.70
C GLN A 29 11.45 9.57 -8.61
N GLY A 30 11.91 10.83 -8.64
CA GLY A 30 11.04 12.02 -8.73
C GLY A 30 10.79 12.74 -7.40
N TYR A 31 11.59 12.46 -6.37
CA TYR A 31 11.47 13.08 -5.05
C TYR A 31 12.10 14.49 -5.06
N MET A 32 11.27 15.51 -5.26
CA MET A 32 11.72 16.92 -5.37
C MET A 32 11.15 17.85 -4.28
N ARG A 33 10.29 17.32 -3.39
CA ARG A 33 9.59 18.11 -2.38
C ARG A 33 10.29 18.00 -1.02
N PRO A 34 10.66 19.13 -0.37
CA PRO A 34 11.20 19.11 0.99
C PRO A 34 10.20 18.55 2.00
N ASP A 35 10.72 17.81 2.97
CA ASP A 35 9.95 17.32 4.11
C ASP A 35 9.76 18.38 5.23
N ASN A 36 9.20 17.96 6.36
CA ASN A 36 8.98 18.84 7.52
C ASN A 36 10.29 19.39 8.14
N CYS A 37 11.42 18.76 7.86
CA CYS A 37 12.76 19.19 8.26
C CYS A 37 13.50 19.92 7.12
N SER A 38 12.79 20.28 6.05
CA SER A 38 13.36 20.87 4.83
C SER A 38 14.39 19.98 4.12
N PHE A 39 14.31 18.66 4.32
CA PHE A 39 15.18 17.70 3.65
C PHE A 39 14.54 17.19 2.36
N CYS A 40 15.37 16.99 1.33
CA CYS A 40 14.99 16.36 0.07
C CYS A 40 16.18 15.52 -0.44
N PRO A 41 15.97 14.31 -0.98
CA PRO A 41 17.06 13.49 -1.52
C PRO A 41 17.79 14.23 -2.64
N LYS A 42 19.13 14.35 -2.54
CA LYS A 42 19.94 15.07 -3.52
C LYS A 42 19.88 14.46 -4.92
N SER A 43 19.79 13.14 -4.99
CA SER A 43 19.66 12.38 -6.23
C SER A 43 18.23 12.31 -6.76
N CYS A 44 17.27 12.92 -6.05
CA CYS A 44 15.84 12.81 -6.35
C CYS A 44 15.31 11.36 -6.35
N CYS A 45 16.08 10.41 -5.80
CA CYS A 45 15.71 9.00 -5.71
C CYS A 45 15.55 8.52 -4.26
N CYS A 46 14.79 7.44 -4.05
CA CYS A 46 14.60 6.82 -2.74
C CYS A 46 15.79 5.93 -2.36
N LEU A 47 16.31 5.16 -3.32
CA LEU A 47 17.41 4.21 -3.15
C LEU A 47 18.31 4.21 -4.38
N GLU A 48 19.58 4.57 -4.18
CA GLU A 48 20.59 4.53 -5.24
C GLU A 48 20.74 3.11 -5.80
N GLY A 49 20.65 2.96 -7.12
CA GLY A 49 20.71 1.67 -7.80
C GLY A 49 19.49 0.76 -7.61
N GLY A 50 18.43 1.24 -6.94
CA GLY A 50 17.18 0.52 -6.81
C GLY A 50 16.35 0.51 -8.11
N PRO A 51 15.46 -0.47 -8.30
CA PRO A 51 14.57 -0.55 -9.46
C PRO A 51 13.62 0.66 -9.54
N ASP A 52 13.30 1.15 -10.74
CA ASP A 52 12.46 2.36 -10.90
C ASP A 52 11.08 2.26 -10.24
N CYS A 53 10.52 1.05 -10.21
CA CYS A 53 9.22 0.76 -9.66
C CYS A 53 9.20 -0.65 -9.05
N ILE A 54 8.61 -0.79 -7.86
CA ILE A 54 8.41 -2.09 -7.21
C ILE A 54 6.91 -2.30 -7.00
N HIS A 55 6.39 -3.43 -7.46
CA HIS A 55 5.01 -3.81 -7.25
C HIS A 55 4.86 -4.59 -5.95
N SER A 56 3.77 -4.35 -5.23
CA SER A 56 3.36 -5.23 -4.14
C SER A 56 3.06 -6.62 -4.67
N VAL A 57 3.38 -7.66 -3.89
CA VAL A 57 2.94 -9.04 -4.16
C VAL A 57 1.45 -9.24 -3.86
N ILE A 58 0.82 -8.27 -3.20
CA ILE A 58 -0.61 -8.27 -2.90
C ILE A 58 -1.36 -7.72 -4.12
N ASP A 59 -2.36 -8.47 -4.57
CA ASP A 59 -3.24 -8.09 -5.67
C ASP A 59 -4.26 -7.05 -5.17
N MET A 60 -3.96 -5.77 -5.38
CA MET A 60 -4.81 -4.68 -4.89
C MET A 60 -6.14 -4.61 -5.63
N ASP A 61 -6.19 -5.04 -6.90
CA ASP A 61 -7.43 -5.12 -7.66
C ASP A 61 -8.37 -6.18 -7.06
N ALA A 62 -7.85 -7.34 -6.67
CA ALA A 62 -8.62 -8.36 -5.96
C ALA A 62 -9.13 -7.86 -4.60
N VAL A 63 -8.27 -7.23 -3.78
CA VAL A 63 -8.66 -6.63 -2.49
C VAL A 63 -9.77 -5.59 -2.70
N CYS A 64 -9.54 -4.64 -3.62
CA CYS A 64 -10.47 -3.57 -3.95
C CYS A 64 -11.84 -4.12 -4.35
N LYS A 65 -11.87 -5.13 -5.23
CA LYS A 65 -13.11 -5.77 -5.68
C LYS A 65 -13.87 -6.42 -4.52
N ARG A 66 -13.17 -7.15 -3.64
CA ARG A 66 -13.80 -7.83 -2.50
C ARG A 66 -14.37 -6.84 -1.49
N VAL A 67 -13.60 -5.81 -1.11
CA VAL A 67 -14.07 -4.78 -0.17
C VAL A 67 -15.25 -4.00 -0.73
N ASN A 68 -15.20 -3.56 -1.99
CA ASN A 68 -16.34 -2.86 -2.61
C ASN A 68 -17.60 -3.73 -2.71
N SER A 69 -17.45 -5.06 -2.83
CA SER A 69 -18.58 -5.99 -2.86
C SER A 69 -19.20 -6.26 -1.48
N SER A 70 -18.54 -5.87 -0.38
CA SER A 70 -19.01 -6.12 0.98
C SER A 70 -20.15 -5.20 1.44
N GLY A 71 -20.45 -4.13 0.70
CA GLY A 71 -21.52 -3.18 1.06
C GLY A 71 -21.17 -2.23 2.20
N LEU A 72 -19.87 -2.03 2.51
CA LEU A 72 -19.39 -1.21 3.63
C LEU A 72 -19.78 0.29 3.55
N GLY A 73 -20.21 0.78 2.37
CA GLY A 73 -20.55 2.18 2.17
C GLY A 73 -19.34 3.12 2.07
N VAL A 74 -18.12 2.57 2.03
CA VAL A 74 -16.87 3.28 1.75
C VAL A 74 -16.32 2.80 0.41
N SER A 75 -16.07 3.71 -0.50
CA SER A 75 -15.50 3.37 -1.81
C SER A 75 -14.00 3.13 -1.68
N VAL A 76 -13.55 2.02 -2.27
CA VAL A 76 -12.14 1.66 -2.38
C VAL A 76 -11.72 1.73 -3.86
N SER A 77 -10.52 2.22 -4.14
CA SER A 77 -9.93 2.26 -5.48
C SER A 77 -8.49 1.75 -5.46
N VAL A 78 -7.95 1.44 -6.64
CA VAL A 78 -6.53 1.09 -6.81
C VAL A 78 -5.80 2.22 -7.53
N SER A 79 -4.57 2.46 -7.13
CA SER A 79 -3.66 3.41 -7.75
C SER A 79 -2.31 2.74 -8.01
N LYS A 80 -1.59 3.26 -9.02
CA LYS A 80 -0.20 2.88 -9.35
C LYS A 80 0.74 4.07 -9.13
N ASP A 81 0.36 5.00 -8.28
CA ASP A 81 1.06 6.24 -8.06
C ASP A 81 0.79 6.74 -6.63
N ALA A 82 1.68 6.38 -5.71
CA ALA A 82 1.62 6.83 -4.33
C ALA A 82 2.12 8.29 -4.15
N GLY A 83 2.26 9.04 -5.25
CA GLY A 83 2.90 10.34 -5.31
C GLY A 83 4.43 10.19 -5.37
N ARG A 84 5.17 11.21 -4.95
CA ARG A 84 6.64 11.20 -4.82
C ARG A 84 7.07 12.09 -3.65
N TYR A 85 6.52 11.75 -2.49
CA TYR A 85 6.81 12.41 -1.20
C TYR A 85 7.01 11.33 -0.14
N LEU A 86 6.79 11.63 1.14
CA LEU A 86 7.04 10.69 2.25
C LEU A 86 6.21 9.39 2.17
N CYS A 87 5.00 9.45 1.58
CA CYS A 87 4.14 8.28 1.40
C CYS A 87 4.81 7.25 0.48
N ASP A 88 5.11 7.63 -0.77
CA ASP A 88 5.81 6.78 -1.73
C ASP A 88 7.21 6.38 -1.24
N TYR A 89 7.95 7.29 -0.60
CA TYR A 89 9.31 7.02 -0.10
C TYR A 89 9.31 5.88 0.94
N THR A 90 8.41 5.96 1.91
CA THR A 90 8.28 4.94 2.97
C THR A 90 7.77 3.62 2.39
N TYR A 91 6.82 3.70 1.45
CA TYR A 91 6.27 2.54 0.78
C TYR A 91 7.32 1.80 -0.05
N TYR A 92 8.01 2.50 -0.94
CA TYR A 92 9.08 1.97 -1.78
C TYR A 92 10.19 1.34 -0.94
N THR A 93 10.62 2.00 0.13
CA THR A 93 11.63 1.44 1.06
C THR A 93 11.16 0.10 1.63
N SER A 94 9.89 0.02 2.06
CA SER A 94 9.32 -1.22 2.63
C SER A 94 9.09 -2.31 1.59
N LEU A 95 8.72 -1.93 0.36
CA LEU A 95 8.64 -2.85 -0.77
C LEU A 95 10.01 -3.45 -1.10
N PHE A 96 11.06 -2.62 -1.13
CA PHE A 96 12.42 -3.09 -1.41
C PHE A 96 12.92 -4.05 -0.32
N LEU A 97 12.85 -3.64 0.95
CA LEU A 97 13.31 -4.45 2.08
C LEU A 97 12.45 -5.70 2.33
N GLY A 98 11.16 -5.62 2.01
CA GLY A 98 10.18 -6.70 2.21
C GLY A 98 9.99 -7.60 1.00
N GLU A 99 10.79 -7.47 -0.07
CA GLU A 99 10.63 -8.24 -1.31
C GLU A 99 9.21 -8.16 -1.87
N GLY A 100 8.64 -6.95 -1.89
CA GLY A 100 7.28 -6.66 -2.35
C GLY A 100 6.17 -6.96 -1.32
N ARG A 101 6.48 -7.48 -0.12
CA ARG A 101 5.51 -7.75 0.96
C ARG A 101 5.13 -6.50 1.76
N SER A 102 4.71 -5.46 1.05
CA SER A 102 4.19 -4.24 1.65
C SER A 102 3.02 -3.69 0.86
N ALA A 103 2.10 -3.03 1.57
CA ALA A 103 0.98 -2.28 1.01
C ALA A 103 1.02 -0.84 1.51
N PHE A 104 0.49 0.07 0.71
CA PHE A 104 0.20 1.44 1.15
C PHE A 104 -1.26 1.77 0.88
N VAL A 105 -1.91 2.38 1.87
CA VAL A 105 -3.30 2.82 1.76
C VAL A 105 -3.38 4.32 1.97
N HIS A 106 -3.76 5.05 0.93
CA HIS A 106 -4.16 6.44 1.07
C HIS A 106 -5.59 6.54 1.55
N VAL A 107 -5.84 7.32 2.60
CA VAL A 107 -7.17 7.64 3.09
C VAL A 107 -7.50 9.12 2.84
N PRO A 108 -8.79 9.45 2.58
CA PRO A 108 -9.27 10.82 2.58
C PRO A 108 -9.10 11.50 3.94
N PRO A 109 -9.14 12.85 4.00
CA PRO A 109 -9.19 13.56 5.26
C PRO A 109 -10.43 13.18 6.09
N LEU A 110 -10.30 13.19 7.41
CA LEU A 110 -11.43 12.90 8.31
C LEU A 110 -12.60 13.86 8.05
N GLY A 111 -13.80 13.30 8.01
CA GLY A 111 -15.04 14.01 7.72
C GLY A 111 -15.22 14.39 6.24
N LYS A 112 -14.32 13.95 5.34
CA LYS A 112 -14.34 14.32 3.92
C LYS A 112 -13.88 13.16 3.02
N PRO A 113 -14.79 12.30 2.52
CA PRO A 113 -16.23 12.26 2.76
C PRO A 113 -16.64 11.34 3.92
N TYR A 114 -15.69 10.65 4.57
CA TYR A 114 -15.96 9.60 5.53
C TYR A 114 -15.59 10.00 6.96
N SER A 115 -16.32 9.48 7.95
CA SER A 115 -15.96 9.61 9.37
C SER A 115 -14.71 8.79 9.71
N ALA A 116 -14.14 9.04 10.90
CA ALA A 116 -13.03 8.23 11.40
C ALA A 116 -13.41 6.75 11.56
N GLU A 117 -14.63 6.47 12.04
CA GLU A 117 -15.16 5.12 12.20
C GLU A 117 -15.32 4.42 10.85
N GLN A 118 -15.85 5.11 9.84
CA GLN A 118 -15.98 4.57 8.49
C GLN A 118 -14.62 4.23 7.89
N LEU A 119 -13.63 5.12 8.02
CA LEU A 119 -12.27 4.85 7.54
C LEU A 119 -11.59 3.72 8.31
N ALA A 120 -11.78 3.64 9.63
CA ALA A 120 -11.26 2.55 10.44
C ALA A 120 -11.87 1.19 10.05
N GLN A 121 -13.17 1.14 9.80
CA GLN A 121 -13.86 -0.04 9.30
C GLN A 121 -13.34 -0.45 7.91
N ALA A 122 -13.15 0.52 7.01
CA ALA A 122 -12.61 0.26 5.67
C ALA A 122 -11.17 -0.25 5.73
N LEU A 123 -10.30 0.37 6.52
CA LEU A 123 -8.93 -0.09 6.72
C LEU A 123 -8.89 -1.52 7.29
N ARG A 124 -9.73 -1.81 8.29
CA ARG A 124 -9.84 -3.17 8.84
C ARG A 124 -10.27 -4.18 7.77
N ALA A 125 -11.28 -3.86 6.96
CA ALA A 125 -11.75 -4.75 5.90
C ALA A 125 -10.65 -4.98 4.85
N VAL A 126 -9.97 -3.92 4.41
CA VAL A 126 -8.83 -4.00 3.48
C VAL A 126 -7.73 -4.92 4.02
N ILE A 127 -7.31 -4.72 5.28
CA ILE A 127 -6.23 -5.52 5.87
C ILE A 127 -6.63 -7.00 5.98
N LEU A 128 -7.87 -7.31 6.37
CA LEU A 128 -8.35 -8.69 6.43
C LEU A 128 -8.35 -9.37 5.06
N GLU A 129 -8.82 -8.67 4.02
CA GLU A 129 -8.81 -9.19 2.65
C GLU A 129 -7.38 -9.40 2.10
N MET A 130 -6.45 -8.50 2.45
CA MET A 130 -5.03 -8.69 2.13
C MET A 130 -4.48 -9.98 2.76
N LEU A 131 -4.77 -10.21 4.05
CA LEU A 131 -4.32 -11.41 4.77
C LEU A 131 -4.89 -12.69 4.14
N GLU A 132 -6.19 -12.73 3.84
CA GLU A 132 -6.83 -13.89 3.21
C GLU A 132 -6.23 -14.23 1.83
N LEU A 133 -5.99 -13.21 0.99
CA LEU A 133 -5.36 -13.40 -0.32
C LEU A 133 -3.93 -13.92 -0.21
N MET A 134 -3.18 -13.41 0.76
CA MET A 134 -1.82 -13.87 1.03
C MET A 134 -1.76 -15.33 1.51
N GLU A 135 -2.69 -15.75 2.36
CA GLU A 135 -2.80 -17.14 2.82
C GLU A 135 -3.13 -18.10 1.67
N HIS A 136 -4.07 -17.71 0.80
CA HIS A 136 -4.42 -18.50 -0.38
C HIS A 136 -3.25 -18.67 -1.37
N ASN A 137 -2.42 -17.63 -1.54
CA ASN A 137 -1.27 -17.69 -2.44
C ASN A 137 -0.16 -18.60 -1.91
N LYS A 138 0.03 -18.69 -0.58
CA LYS A 138 0.94 -19.68 0.03
C LYS A 138 0.50 -21.12 -0.25
N GLY A 139 -0.81 -21.40 -0.18
CA GLY A 139 -1.36 -22.73 -0.45
C GLY A 139 -1.18 -23.18 -1.90
N LYS A 140 -1.33 -22.26 -2.87
CA LYS A 140 -1.16 -22.55 -4.31
C LYS A 140 0.30 -22.85 -4.69
N ASN A 141 1.26 -22.16 -4.06
CA ASN A 141 2.68 -22.37 -4.33
C ASN A 141 3.22 -23.69 -3.75
N HIS A 142 2.52 -24.29 -2.77
CA HIS A 142 2.87 -25.60 -2.21
C HIS A 142 2.42 -26.78 -3.09
N CYS A 143 1.33 -26.65 -3.85
CA CYS A 143 0.82 -27.72 -4.70
C CYS A 143 1.59 -27.90 -6.02
N LEU A 144 2.50 -26.98 -6.37
CA LEU A 144 3.24 -26.99 -7.64
C LEU A 144 4.62 -27.67 -7.54
N HIS A 145 5.00 -28.21 -6.38
CA HIS A 145 6.26 -28.94 -6.17
C HIS A 145 6.10 -30.47 -6.09
N ASP A 146 4.92 -31.01 -6.38
CA ASP A 146 4.60 -32.45 -6.36
C ASP A 146 4.20 -32.98 -7.77
N GLN A 147 4.89 -32.53 -8.82
CA GLN A 147 4.81 -33.14 -10.16
C GLN A 147 6.18 -33.32 -10.79
#